data_AF-A0A6J2SYT5-F1
#
_entry.id   AF-A0A6J2SYT5-F1
#
_cell.length_a   1.000
_cell.length_b   1.000
_cell.length_c   1.000
_cell.angle_alpha   90.00
_cell.angle_beta   90.00
_cell.angle_gamma   90.00
#
_symmetry.space_group_name_H-M   'P 1'
#
loop_
_entity.id
_entity.type
_entity.pdbx_description
1 polymer ?
#
loop_
_entity_poly.entity_id
_entity_poly.type
_entity_poly.pdbx_seq_one_letter_code
_entity_poly.pdbx_strand_id
1 'polypeptide(L)'
;MDQQYRKKSSRTGSLGSDLKALQLLHINAEANEPMDSTSESNILEERSLSSLGYKHNKWPKGDHQHLMVDKPKLYDILGELLKKRLKNNAIVTIGTFSTPVHLTVLQCFSRLFRDLGNEVLVDLPSTLVTPRAFLLIYDWMLADDAQLPRLGLVEVMRAANFLEVPQLIKQCEHCINNYLKEDAAVMLYLEARMLRIDRSYYNIFLHVGKFFLTLVASLDFLQLPREPLGMLLKSNNICVNSELEVLMAAVRWLNFQWPQRRGSIGELVAYVRFALIPPWLLVKIQKTDVSSIELKRITADSTVRQRIHDGIAYTTTRLFYGNDREAFALHLKKTNTTPPVQRVWIYDQRCSYHHRMHCRAHVEFTFQVFVEYLNFLQTQNKDYWQCFESAETGTCHCKKRAIEDVEIF
;
A
#
# COMPACT_ATOMS: atom_id res chain seq x y z
N MET A 1 23.67 40.75 -29.26
CA MET A 1 24.37 39.45 -29.08
C MET A 1 23.29 38.43 -28.76
N ASP A 2 22.41 37.99 -29.67
CA ASP A 2 22.56 37.50 -31.06
C ASP A 2 23.60 36.40 -31.23
N GLN A 3 23.12 35.15 -31.15
CA GLN A 3 23.53 33.96 -31.92
C GLN A 3 22.55 32.82 -31.56
N GLN A 4 21.42 32.68 -32.26
CA GLN A 4 21.20 31.76 -33.39
C GLN A 4 21.68 30.31 -33.15
N TYR A 5 20.77 29.46 -32.65
CA TYR A 5 20.78 28.02 -32.96
C TYR A 5 19.53 27.66 -33.76
N ARG A 6 19.79 27.32 -35.02
CA ARG A 6 18.85 27.04 -36.10
C ARG A 6 18.25 25.64 -35.91
N LYS A 7 16.98 25.56 -35.49
CA LYS A 7 16.17 24.33 -35.57
C LYS A 7 16.00 23.93 -37.04
N LYS A 8 16.65 22.86 -37.48
CA LYS A 8 16.30 22.16 -38.73
C LYS A 8 15.02 21.35 -38.48
N SER A 9 13.90 21.88 -38.97
CA SER A 9 12.63 21.17 -39.11
C SER A 9 12.79 20.08 -40.17
N SER A 10 12.95 18.82 -39.77
CA SER A 10 12.71 17.68 -40.66
C SER A 10 11.21 17.52 -40.85
N ARG A 11 10.73 17.94 -42.03
CA ARG A 11 9.38 17.66 -42.51
C ARG A 11 9.17 16.15 -42.51
N THR A 12 8.27 15.67 -41.68
CA THR A 12 7.63 14.37 -41.84
C THR A 12 6.84 14.41 -43.14
N GLY A 13 7.25 13.59 -44.10
CA GLY A 13 6.53 13.38 -45.36
C GLY A 13 5.11 12.93 -45.07
N SER A 14 4.15 13.72 -45.55
CA SER A 14 2.73 13.41 -45.45
C SER A 14 2.45 12.20 -46.34
N LEU A 15 2.05 11.07 -45.76
CA LEU A 15 1.43 9.95 -46.51
C LEU A 15 0.15 10.38 -47.27
N GLY A 16 -0.33 11.62 -47.08
CA GLY A 16 -1.45 12.20 -47.82
C GLY A 16 -1.12 12.74 -49.23
N SER A 17 0.16 12.83 -49.63
CA SER A 17 0.54 13.27 -50.99
C SER A 17 0.47 12.15 -52.02
N ASP A 18 0.70 10.91 -51.61
CA ASP A 18 0.84 9.79 -52.55
C ASP A 18 -0.51 9.25 -53.04
N LEU A 19 -1.58 9.40 -52.25
CA LEU A 19 -2.95 9.13 -52.72
C LEU A 19 -3.41 10.14 -53.79
N LYS A 20 -2.96 11.40 -53.72
CA LYS A 20 -3.26 12.39 -54.77
C LYS A 20 -2.48 12.10 -56.06
N ALA A 21 -1.26 11.58 -55.96
CA ALA A 21 -0.46 11.21 -57.12
C ALA A 21 -1.07 10.04 -57.91
N LEU A 22 -1.66 9.06 -57.23
CA LEU A 22 -2.36 7.93 -57.88
C LEU A 22 -3.70 8.33 -58.53
N GLN A 23 -4.29 9.47 -58.15
CA GLN A 23 -5.54 9.97 -58.72
C GLN A 23 -5.34 10.78 -60.01
N LEU A 24 -4.11 11.20 -60.32
CA LEU A 24 -3.77 12.07 -61.46
C LEU A 24 -3.45 11.32 -62.77
N LEU A 25 -3.50 9.99 -62.79
CA LEU A 25 -3.28 9.18 -64.01
C LEU A 25 -4.54 8.96 -64.87
N HIS A 26 -5.66 9.62 -64.56
CA HIS A 26 -6.83 9.61 -65.45
C HIS A 26 -6.61 10.59 -66.60
N ILE A 27 -6.25 10.01 -67.75
CA ILE A 27 -5.96 10.63 -69.04
C ILE A 27 -7.04 11.67 -69.41
N ASN A 28 -6.62 12.92 -69.56
CA ASN A 28 -7.40 13.97 -70.21
C ASN A 28 -7.45 13.70 -71.72
N ALA A 29 -8.64 13.40 -72.23
CA ALA A 29 -8.94 13.44 -73.66
C ALA A 29 -10.30 14.12 -73.83
N GLU A 30 -10.30 15.45 -73.88
CA GLU A 30 -11.38 16.25 -74.45
C GLU A 30 -11.03 16.50 -75.92
N ALA A 31 -11.92 16.08 -76.81
CA ALA A 31 -11.83 16.31 -78.25
C ALA A 31 -13.01 17.16 -78.73
N ASN A 32 -12.72 18.10 -79.64
CA ASN A 32 -13.42 18.42 -80.90
C ASN A 32 -13.25 19.92 -81.26
N GLU A 33 -13.09 20.34 -82.52
CA GLU A 33 -14.02 20.14 -83.66
C GLU A 33 -13.35 20.35 -85.08
N PRO A 34 -14.06 20.15 -86.22
CA PRO A 34 -13.63 19.25 -87.31
C PRO A 34 -13.20 19.92 -88.64
N MET A 35 -12.73 19.12 -89.61
CA MET A 35 -13.07 19.29 -91.03
C MET A 35 -12.79 18.03 -91.89
N ASP A 36 -13.90 17.52 -92.43
CA ASP A 36 -14.17 17.07 -93.80
C ASP A 36 -13.80 15.67 -94.36
N SER A 37 -14.87 15.05 -94.86
CA SER A 37 -15.01 14.18 -96.03
C SER A 37 -14.62 12.67 -96.01
N THR A 38 -15.64 11.87 -96.35
CA THR A 38 -15.63 10.60 -97.11
C THR A 38 -15.13 9.30 -96.46
N SER A 39 -16.07 8.40 -96.13
CA SER A 39 -16.11 6.96 -96.51
C SER A 39 -17.02 6.18 -95.52
N GLU A 40 -18.29 6.04 -95.87
CA GLU A 40 -19.23 5.19 -95.14
C GLU A 40 -18.92 3.72 -95.43
N SER A 41 -18.12 3.11 -94.57
CA SER A 41 -18.35 1.81 -93.92
C SER A 41 -17.01 1.28 -93.40
N ASN A 42 -16.92 1.06 -92.09
CA ASN A 42 -15.77 0.55 -91.32
C ASN A 42 -14.82 1.56 -90.67
N ILE A 43 -15.32 2.68 -90.13
CA ILE A 43 -14.56 3.47 -89.15
C ILE A 43 -15.16 3.23 -87.76
N LEU A 44 -14.46 2.45 -86.94
CA LEU A 44 -14.81 2.27 -85.54
C LEU A 44 -14.51 3.59 -84.81
N GLU A 45 -15.53 4.26 -84.27
CA GLU A 45 -15.31 5.43 -83.41
C GLU A 45 -14.52 5.02 -82.16
N GLU A 46 -13.32 5.58 -81.98
CA GLU A 46 -12.52 5.35 -80.78
C GLU A 46 -13.21 6.01 -79.57
N ARG A 47 -13.74 5.19 -78.68
CA ARG A 47 -14.40 5.62 -77.44
C ARG A 47 -13.62 5.08 -76.24
N SER A 48 -13.38 5.93 -75.24
CA SER A 48 -12.76 5.51 -73.99
C SER A 48 -13.69 4.59 -73.19
N LEU A 49 -13.15 3.64 -72.42
CA LEU A 49 -13.95 2.72 -71.60
C LEU A 49 -14.85 3.48 -70.60
N SER A 50 -14.41 4.64 -70.12
CA SER A 50 -15.23 5.53 -69.28
C SER A 50 -16.43 6.11 -70.04
N SER A 51 -16.27 6.50 -71.31
CA SER A 51 -17.36 6.97 -72.18
C SER A 51 -18.35 5.87 -72.57
N LEU A 52 -17.94 4.60 -72.51
CA LEU A 52 -18.79 3.42 -72.70
C LEU A 52 -19.51 3.00 -71.40
N GLY A 53 -19.40 3.79 -70.32
CA GLY A 53 -20.12 3.57 -69.06
C GLY A 53 -19.40 2.69 -68.04
N TYR A 54 -18.18 2.22 -68.32
CA TYR A 54 -17.37 1.45 -67.37
C TYR A 54 -16.73 2.39 -66.33
N LYS A 55 -17.18 2.29 -65.07
CA LYS A 55 -16.68 3.11 -63.95
C LYS A 55 -15.66 2.32 -63.15
N HIS A 56 -14.44 2.84 -63.00
CA HIS A 56 -13.37 2.22 -62.20
C HIS A 56 -13.67 2.12 -60.70
N ASN A 57 -14.65 2.89 -60.20
CA ASN A 57 -14.82 3.14 -58.76
C ASN A 57 -15.80 2.18 -58.07
N LYS A 58 -16.33 1.18 -58.78
CA LYS A 58 -17.32 0.26 -58.22
C LYS A 58 -17.02 -1.16 -58.66
N TRP A 59 -16.81 -2.04 -57.69
CA TRP A 59 -16.87 -3.47 -57.94
C TRP A 59 -18.26 -3.80 -58.53
N PRO A 60 -18.36 -4.74 -59.50
CA PRO A 60 -19.64 -5.12 -60.11
C PRO A 60 -20.65 -5.48 -59.02
N LYS A 61 -21.94 -5.14 -59.12
CA LYS A 61 -22.93 -5.58 -58.12
C LYS A 61 -23.25 -7.08 -58.27
N GLY A 62 -22.27 -7.95 -58.05
CA GLY A 62 -22.48 -9.38 -57.82
C GLY A 62 -22.64 -9.65 -56.33
N ASP A 63 -23.18 -10.80 -55.96
CA ASP A 63 -23.25 -11.31 -54.58
C ASP A 63 -21.84 -11.43 -53.96
N HIS A 64 -21.28 -10.30 -53.53
CA HIS A 64 -20.00 -10.25 -52.82
C HIS A 64 -20.08 -10.80 -51.40
N GLN A 65 -21.26 -11.25 -50.96
CA GLN A 65 -21.47 -11.82 -49.64
C GLN A 65 -20.69 -13.14 -49.44
N HIS A 66 -20.31 -13.84 -50.52
CA HIS A 66 -19.60 -15.12 -50.43
C HIS A 66 -18.09 -15.07 -50.70
N LEU A 67 -17.50 -13.93 -51.07
CA LEU A 67 -16.07 -13.80 -51.44
C LEU A 67 -15.30 -12.76 -50.62
N MET A 68 -15.95 -12.05 -49.71
CA MET A 68 -15.25 -11.18 -48.75
C MET A 68 -14.63 -12.07 -47.68
N VAL A 69 -13.33 -12.36 -47.80
CA VAL A 69 -12.56 -12.92 -46.68
C VAL A 69 -12.74 -11.97 -45.51
N ASP A 70 -13.34 -12.45 -44.42
CA ASP A 70 -13.58 -11.64 -43.22
C ASP A 70 -12.24 -11.07 -42.73
N LYS A 71 -12.11 -9.75 -42.79
CA LYS A 71 -10.91 -9.07 -42.32
C LYS A 71 -10.82 -9.23 -40.81
N PRO A 72 -9.79 -9.90 -40.26
CA PRO A 72 -9.64 -10.05 -38.82
C PRO A 72 -9.52 -8.68 -38.16
N LYS A 73 -10.08 -8.53 -36.95
CA LYS A 73 -9.99 -7.28 -36.19
C LYS A 73 -8.53 -7.08 -35.74
N LEU A 74 -8.01 -5.88 -35.94
CA LEU A 74 -6.63 -5.53 -35.59
C LEU A 74 -6.31 -5.84 -34.12
N TYR A 75 -7.23 -5.54 -33.20
CA TYR A 75 -7.04 -5.77 -31.76
C TYR A 75 -6.94 -7.25 -31.40
N ASP A 76 -7.62 -8.15 -32.13
CA ASP A 76 -7.55 -9.59 -31.87
C ASP A 76 -6.16 -10.13 -32.26
N ILE A 77 -5.64 -9.69 -33.42
CA ILE A 77 -4.31 -10.05 -33.91
C ILE A 77 -3.23 -9.50 -32.97
N LEU A 78 -3.33 -8.21 -32.59
CA LEU A 78 -2.41 -7.61 -31.65
C LEU A 78 -2.47 -8.30 -30.28
N GLY A 79 -3.68 -8.57 -29.78
CA GLY A 79 -3.89 -9.29 -28.52
C GLY A 79 -3.22 -10.66 -28.53
N GLU A 80 -3.36 -11.42 -29.61
CA GLU A 80 -2.66 -12.71 -29.76
C GLU A 80 -1.13 -12.56 -29.74
N LEU A 81 -0.58 -11.58 -30.46
CA LEU A 81 0.87 -11.34 -30.51
C LEU A 81 1.42 -10.95 -29.14
N LEU A 82 0.72 -10.04 -28.46
CA LEU A 82 1.08 -9.54 -27.14
C LEU A 82 1.02 -10.67 -26.10
N LYS A 83 -0.06 -11.47 -26.10
CA LYS A 83 -0.23 -12.61 -25.18
C LYS A 83 0.82 -13.70 -25.41
N LYS A 84 1.16 -14.01 -26.66
CA LYS A 84 2.20 -15.00 -27.01
C LYS A 84 3.62 -14.45 -26.90
N ARG A 85 3.81 -13.17 -26.56
CA ARG A 85 5.11 -12.48 -26.50
C ARG A 85 5.94 -12.68 -27.77
N LEU A 86 5.31 -12.48 -28.93
CA LEU A 86 5.95 -12.61 -30.24
C LEU A 86 6.31 -11.24 -30.80
N LYS A 87 7.44 -11.14 -31.52
CA LYS A 87 7.88 -9.91 -32.21
C LYS A 87 8.16 -8.72 -31.28
N ASN A 88 8.67 -8.99 -30.07
CA ASN A 88 9.22 -7.97 -29.18
C ASN A 88 10.27 -7.14 -29.92
N ASN A 89 10.20 -5.82 -29.76
CA ASN A 89 10.97 -4.85 -30.54
C ASN A 89 11.88 -3.96 -29.68
N ALA A 90 11.92 -4.21 -28.37
CA ALA A 90 12.83 -3.55 -27.44
C ALA A 90 13.30 -4.53 -26.36
N ILE A 91 14.42 -4.21 -25.71
CA ILE A 91 15.00 -4.94 -24.59
C ILE A 91 15.15 -3.95 -23.44
N VAL A 92 14.60 -4.33 -22.29
CA VAL A 92 14.79 -3.61 -21.03
C VAL A 92 15.81 -4.37 -20.19
N THR A 93 16.86 -3.67 -19.76
CA THR A 93 17.91 -4.19 -18.88
C THR A 93 17.78 -3.56 -17.50
N ILE A 94 17.91 -4.39 -16.46
CA ILE A 94 17.88 -4.01 -15.05
C ILE A 94 19.04 -4.73 -14.37
N GLY A 95 20.17 -4.04 -14.22
CA GLY A 95 21.40 -4.67 -13.73
C GLY A 95 21.88 -5.78 -14.66
N THR A 96 21.87 -7.03 -14.20
CA THR A 96 22.28 -8.19 -15.02
C THR A 96 21.11 -8.89 -15.73
N PHE A 97 19.88 -8.45 -15.47
CA PHE A 97 18.68 -9.06 -16.04
C PHE A 97 18.22 -8.27 -17.26
N SER A 98 18.07 -8.94 -18.41
CA SER A 98 17.53 -8.35 -19.63
C SER A 98 16.28 -9.10 -20.07
N THR A 99 15.24 -8.37 -20.47
CA THR A 99 13.98 -8.96 -20.91
C THR A 99 13.46 -8.30 -22.19
N PRO A 100 13.04 -9.09 -23.20
CA PRO A 100 12.45 -8.55 -24.41
C PRO A 100 11.02 -8.08 -24.14
N VAL A 101 10.65 -6.92 -24.67
CA VAL A 101 9.35 -6.26 -24.44
C VAL A 101 8.78 -5.65 -25.72
N HIS A 102 7.48 -5.35 -25.69
CA HIS A 102 6.83 -4.53 -26.72
C HIS A 102 6.87 -3.06 -26.28
N LEU A 103 7.67 -2.25 -26.97
CA LEU A 103 7.86 -0.84 -26.62
C LEU A 103 6.54 -0.06 -26.66
N THR A 104 5.68 -0.37 -27.62
CA THR A 104 4.37 0.29 -27.76
C THR A 104 3.48 0.07 -26.55
N VAL A 105 3.51 -1.13 -25.93
CA VAL A 105 2.75 -1.40 -24.70
C VAL A 105 3.27 -0.53 -23.55
N LEU A 106 4.59 -0.47 -23.37
CA LEU A 106 5.19 0.38 -22.35
C LEU A 106 4.82 1.86 -22.56
N GLN A 107 4.91 2.36 -23.80
CA GLN A 107 4.53 3.74 -24.15
C GLN A 107 3.03 4.04 -23.94
N CYS A 108 2.13 3.05 -24.02
CA CYS A 108 0.71 3.26 -23.73
C CYS A 108 0.50 3.65 -22.26
N PHE A 109 1.22 3.01 -21.33
CA PHE A 109 0.96 3.11 -19.90
C PHE A 109 1.96 3.99 -19.15
N SER A 110 3.24 3.98 -19.52
CA SER A 110 4.33 4.70 -18.87
C SER A 110 4.62 6.04 -19.55
N ARG A 111 4.68 7.13 -18.77
CA ARG A 111 5.16 8.43 -19.28
C ARG A 111 6.65 8.39 -19.59
N LEU A 112 7.46 7.78 -18.71
CA LEU A 112 8.90 7.63 -18.90
C LEU A 112 9.24 7.02 -20.27
N PHE A 113 8.57 5.93 -20.65
CA PHE A 113 8.82 5.30 -21.95
C PHE A 113 8.30 6.11 -23.15
N ARG A 114 7.31 7.00 -22.97
CA ARG A 114 6.93 7.95 -24.03
C ARG A 114 7.99 9.02 -24.24
N ASP A 115 8.57 9.50 -23.16
CA ASP A 115 9.57 10.57 -23.21
C ASP A 115 10.92 10.08 -23.76
N LEU A 116 11.25 8.80 -23.54
CA LEU A 116 12.41 8.13 -24.17
C LEU A 116 12.24 7.91 -25.68
N GLY A 117 11.02 8.00 -26.23
CA GLY A 117 10.77 7.79 -27.66
C GLY A 117 10.98 6.33 -28.09
N ASN A 118 11.64 6.11 -29.23
CA ASN A 118 11.77 4.80 -29.88
C ASN A 118 13.08 4.07 -29.56
N GLU A 119 13.61 4.25 -28.35
CA GLU A 119 14.82 3.55 -27.91
C GLU A 119 14.55 2.03 -27.77
N VAL A 120 15.35 1.24 -28.49
CA VAL A 120 15.22 -0.22 -28.53
C VAL A 120 15.91 -0.89 -27.34
N LEU A 121 16.93 -0.25 -26.74
CA LEU A 121 17.68 -0.75 -25.60
C LEU A 121 17.54 0.25 -24.47
N VAL A 122 16.82 -0.10 -23.42
CA VAL A 122 16.58 0.78 -22.26
C VAL A 122 17.20 0.14 -21.03
N ASP A 123 18.07 0.88 -20.35
CA ASP A 123 18.66 0.46 -19.07
C ASP A 123 17.97 1.18 -17.92
N LEU A 124 17.42 0.40 -16.98
CA LEU A 124 16.70 0.90 -15.82
C LEU A 124 17.51 0.65 -14.53
N PRO A 125 17.52 1.61 -13.61
CA PRO A 125 18.29 1.47 -12.37
C PRO A 125 17.69 0.39 -11.45
N SER A 126 18.50 -0.64 -11.16
CA SER A 126 18.12 -1.76 -10.26
C SER A 126 17.81 -1.32 -8.82
N THR A 127 18.24 -0.12 -8.45
CA THR A 127 17.94 0.49 -7.14
C THR A 127 16.51 0.99 -7.04
N LEU A 128 15.83 1.31 -8.16
CA LEU A 128 14.47 1.85 -8.19
C LEU A 128 13.46 0.85 -8.74
N VAL A 129 13.88 0.02 -9.70
CA VAL A 129 13.05 -0.99 -10.34
C VAL A 129 13.76 -2.32 -10.22
N THR A 130 13.13 -3.29 -9.57
CA THR A 130 13.65 -4.66 -9.57
C THR A 130 13.14 -5.42 -10.79
N PRO A 131 13.86 -6.47 -11.25
CA PRO A 131 13.38 -7.33 -12.33
C PRO A 131 11.99 -7.90 -12.08
N ARG A 132 11.73 -8.33 -10.84
CA ARG A 132 10.43 -8.86 -10.43
C ARG A 132 9.32 -7.81 -10.56
N ALA A 133 9.52 -6.61 -10.02
CA ALA A 133 8.51 -5.56 -10.10
C ALA A 133 8.25 -5.14 -11.54
N PHE A 134 9.30 -5.01 -12.36
CA PHE A 134 9.14 -4.70 -13.78
C PHE A 134 8.29 -5.76 -14.51
N LEU A 135 8.58 -7.06 -14.30
CA LEU A 135 7.80 -8.13 -14.90
C LEU A 135 6.34 -8.11 -14.46
N LEU A 136 6.08 -7.91 -13.16
CA LEU A 136 4.70 -7.79 -12.65
C LEU A 136 3.97 -6.60 -13.28
N ILE A 137 4.63 -5.46 -13.44
CA ILE A 137 4.08 -4.28 -14.09
C ILE A 137 3.81 -4.56 -15.58
N TYR A 138 4.74 -5.23 -16.26
CA TYR A 138 4.59 -5.54 -17.67
C TYR A 138 3.49 -6.56 -17.92
N ASP A 139 3.38 -7.60 -17.08
CA ASP A 139 2.28 -8.56 -17.10
C ASP A 139 0.93 -7.88 -16.82
N TRP A 140 0.92 -6.94 -15.88
CA TRP A 140 -0.25 -6.10 -15.61
C TRP A 140 -0.67 -5.28 -16.84
N MET A 141 0.28 -4.75 -17.62
CA MET A 141 -0.03 -4.01 -18.86
C MET A 141 -0.57 -4.90 -19.99
N LEU A 142 -0.25 -6.20 -19.98
CA LEU A 142 -0.68 -7.15 -21.00
C LEU A 142 -2.00 -7.86 -20.63
N ALA A 143 -2.39 -7.85 -19.36
CA ALA A 143 -3.57 -8.53 -18.87
C ALA A 143 -4.86 -7.76 -19.17
N ASP A 144 -5.92 -8.49 -19.54
CA ASP A 144 -7.25 -7.91 -19.74
C ASP A 144 -7.93 -7.56 -18.40
N ASP A 145 -7.72 -8.37 -17.36
CA ASP A 145 -8.13 -8.13 -15.97
C ASP A 145 -6.91 -8.21 -15.05
N ALA A 146 -6.39 -7.03 -14.70
CA ALA A 146 -5.09 -6.91 -14.06
C ALA A 146 -5.24 -6.80 -12.53
N GLN A 147 -5.43 -7.93 -11.88
CA GLN A 147 -5.45 -8.04 -10.42
C GLN A 147 -4.02 -7.97 -9.86
N LEU A 148 -3.77 -7.05 -8.93
CA LEU A 148 -2.46 -6.92 -8.32
C LEU A 148 -2.29 -7.91 -7.17
N PRO A 149 -1.21 -8.72 -7.16
CA PRO A 149 -0.91 -9.55 -6.01
C PRO A 149 -0.51 -8.68 -4.82
N ARG A 150 -0.86 -9.12 -3.61
CA ARG A 150 -0.42 -8.45 -2.39
C ARG A 150 1.11 -8.46 -2.24
N LEU A 151 1.72 -9.60 -2.54
CA LEU A 151 3.14 -9.83 -2.33
C LEU A 151 3.97 -8.98 -3.30
N GLY A 152 4.78 -8.07 -2.75
CA GLY A 152 5.58 -7.15 -3.55
C GLY A 152 4.84 -5.88 -3.96
N LEU A 153 3.70 -5.55 -3.34
CA LEU A 153 2.95 -4.34 -3.67
C LEU A 153 3.77 -3.06 -3.46
N VAL A 154 4.61 -3.00 -2.41
CA VAL A 154 5.50 -1.84 -2.19
C VAL A 154 6.54 -1.72 -3.30
N GLU A 155 7.08 -2.85 -3.74
CA GLU A 155 8.08 -2.95 -4.81
C GLU A 155 7.49 -2.49 -6.14
N VAL A 156 6.28 -2.98 -6.47
CA VAL A 156 5.51 -2.57 -7.65
C VAL A 156 5.14 -1.10 -7.58
N MET A 157 4.68 -0.60 -6.42
CA MET A 157 4.34 0.81 -6.24
C MET A 157 5.56 1.70 -6.48
N ARG A 158 6.73 1.34 -5.95
CA ARG A 158 7.97 2.09 -6.16
C ARG A 158 8.36 2.11 -7.64
N ALA A 159 8.35 0.96 -8.29
CA ALA A 159 8.69 0.84 -9.70
C ALA A 159 7.68 1.58 -10.59
N ALA A 160 6.37 1.50 -10.29
CA ALA A 160 5.32 2.19 -11.02
C ALA A 160 5.43 3.71 -10.89
N ASN A 161 5.85 4.22 -9.73
CA ASN A 161 6.16 5.64 -9.55
C ASN A 161 7.35 6.08 -10.42
N PHE A 162 8.44 5.31 -10.42
CA PHE A 162 9.61 5.62 -11.25
C PHE A 162 9.31 5.54 -12.75
N LEU A 163 8.59 4.51 -13.17
CA LEU A 163 8.15 4.32 -14.56
C LEU A 163 6.99 5.25 -14.95
N GLU A 164 6.46 6.03 -14.00
CA GLU A 164 5.32 6.91 -14.18
C GLU A 164 4.13 6.22 -14.87
N VAL A 165 3.56 5.21 -14.22
CA VAL A 165 2.38 4.45 -14.67
C VAL A 165 1.15 4.85 -13.83
N PRO A 166 0.40 5.91 -14.20
CA PRO A 166 -0.57 6.54 -13.29
C PRO A 166 -1.75 5.64 -12.93
N GLN A 167 -2.22 4.82 -13.86
CA GLN A 167 -3.32 3.89 -13.64
C GLN A 167 -2.96 2.85 -12.57
N LEU A 168 -1.74 2.32 -12.66
CA LEU A 168 -1.24 1.33 -11.72
C LEU A 168 -1.00 1.95 -10.33
N ILE A 169 -0.41 3.15 -10.27
CA ILE A 169 -0.23 3.88 -8.99
C ILE A 169 -1.58 4.05 -8.29
N LYS A 170 -2.60 4.54 -9.01
CA LYS A 170 -3.95 4.70 -8.47
C LYS A 170 -4.56 3.39 -7.98
N GLN A 171 -4.37 2.29 -8.72
CA GLN A 171 -4.85 0.98 -8.30
C GLN A 171 -4.15 0.52 -7.03
N CYS A 172 -2.83 0.65 -6.94
CA CYS A 172 -2.07 0.32 -5.74
C CYS A 172 -2.53 1.15 -4.52
N GLU A 173 -2.74 2.46 -4.68
CA GLU A 173 -3.27 3.34 -3.63
C GLU A 173 -4.67 2.91 -3.19
N HIS A 174 -5.55 2.59 -4.15
CA HIS A 174 -6.88 2.07 -3.86
C HIS A 174 -6.83 0.74 -3.09
N CYS A 175 -5.92 -0.17 -3.46
CA CYS A 175 -5.71 -1.43 -2.74
C CYS A 175 -5.27 -1.19 -1.29
N ILE A 176 -4.35 -0.24 -1.06
CA ILE A 176 -3.86 0.12 0.26
C ILE A 176 -4.95 0.80 1.10
N ASN A 177 -5.78 1.64 0.51
CA ASN A 177 -6.78 2.39 1.28
C ASN A 177 -8.03 1.57 1.63
N ASN A 178 -8.43 0.61 0.78
CA ASN A 178 -9.73 -0.07 0.94
C ASN A 178 -9.64 -1.53 1.41
N TYR A 179 -8.52 -2.21 1.19
CA TYR A 179 -8.40 -3.65 1.46
C TYR A 179 -7.30 -3.99 2.47
N LEU A 180 -6.74 -2.97 3.12
CA LEU A 180 -5.64 -3.13 4.05
C LEU A 180 -6.14 -3.52 5.44
N LYS A 181 -5.90 -4.78 5.80
CA LYS A 181 -6.03 -5.28 7.16
C LYS A 181 -4.82 -4.89 8.01
N GLU A 182 -4.97 -4.98 9.32
CA GLU A 182 -3.96 -4.56 10.31
C GLU A 182 -2.64 -5.34 10.20
N ASP A 183 -2.71 -6.65 10.01
CA ASP A 183 -1.55 -7.51 9.75
C ASP A 183 -0.85 -7.13 8.45
N ALA A 184 -1.66 -6.90 7.40
CA ALA A 184 -1.18 -6.50 6.10
C ALA A 184 -0.48 -5.12 6.15
N ALA A 185 -0.94 -4.19 6.98
CA ALA A 185 -0.33 -2.88 7.19
C ALA A 185 1.09 -3.00 7.76
N VAL A 186 1.27 -3.87 8.75
CA VAL A 186 2.60 -4.19 9.29
C VAL A 186 3.50 -4.81 8.22
N MET A 187 2.99 -5.76 7.43
CA MET A 187 3.77 -6.38 6.36
C MET A 187 4.24 -5.39 5.29
N LEU A 188 3.39 -4.42 4.87
CA LEU A 188 3.84 -3.36 3.95
C LEU A 188 4.95 -2.51 4.56
N TYR A 189 4.81 -2.17 5.83
CA TYR A 189 5.82 -1.38 6.50
C TYR A 189 7.16 -2.11 6.54
N LEU A 190 7.16 -3.42 6.85
CA LEU A 190 8.38 -4.24 6.81
C LEU A 190 8.96 -4.37 5.40
N GLU A 191 8.13 -4.56 4.36
CA GLU A 191 8.57 -4.52 2.96
C GLU A 191 9.21 -3.16 2.60
N ALA A 192 8.59 -2.05 3.00
CA ALA A 192 9.11 -0.71 2.79
C ALA A 192 10.46 -0.47 3.49
N ARG A 193 10.68 -1.08 4.66
CA ARG A 193 11.98 -1.05 5.35
C ARG A 193 13.07 -1.76 4.57
N MET A 194 12.76 -2.91 3.98
CA MET A 194 13.71 -3.64 3.13
C MET A 194 14.12 -2.80 1.91
N LEU A 195 13.19 -2.01 1.39
CA LEU A 195 13.42 -1.10 0.26
C LEU A 195 13.95 0.29 0.66
N ARG A 196 14.15 0.57 1.95
CA ARG A 196 14.62 1.86 2.51
C ARG A 196 13.70 3.05 2.21
N ILE A 197 12.39 2.82 2.14
CA ILE A 197 11.36 3.84 1.92
C ILE A 197 10.29 3.85 3.02
N ASP A 198 10.62 3.32 4.20
CA ASP A 198 9.70 3.07 5.31
C ASP A 198 9.04 4.33 5.88
N ARG A 199 9.70 5.49 5.78
CA ARG A 199 9.13 6.78 6.23
C ARG A 199 7.79 7.11 5.58
N SER A 200 7.64 6.81 4.29
CA SER A 200 6.38 7.03 3.56
C SER A 200 5.25 6.10 4.02
N TYR A 201 5.58 5.05 4.77
CA TYR A 201 4.66 4.02 5.25
C TYR A 201 4.39 4.11 6.76
N TYR A 202 4.84 5.17 7.44
CA TYR A 202 4.57 5.34 8.88
C TYR A 202 3.08 5.44 9.18
N ASN A 203 2.32 6.20 8.39
CA ASN A 203 0.87 6.30 8.58
C ASN A 203 0.19 4.95 8.43
N ILE A 204 0.58 4.16 7.42
CA ILE A 204 0.10 2.80 7.21
C ILE A 204 0.41 1.92 8.42
N PHE A 205 1.63 1.98 8.94
CA PHE A 205 2.06 1.20 10.11
C PHE A 205 1.24 1.49 11.38
N LEU A 206 0.70 2.71 11.52
CA LEU A 206 -0.15 3.08 12.66
C LEU A 206 -1.53 2.42 12.66
N HIS A 207 -1.92 1.74 11.57
CA HIS A 207 -3.15 0.94 11.49
C HIS A 207 -2.98 -0.48 12.07
N VAL A 208 -2.02 -0.71 12.98
CA VAL A 208 -1.78 -2.03 13.57
C VAL A 208 -2.92 -2.57 14.44
N GLY A 209 -3.76 -1.69 15.03
CA GLY A 209 -4.96 -2.07 15.77
C GLY A 209 -4.81 -3.27 16.74
N LYS A 210 -5.68 -4.27 16.57
CA LYS A 210 -5.72 -5.57 17.28
C LYS A 210 -4.49 -6.44 17.04
N PHE A 211 -3.81 -6.28 15.91
CA PHE A 211 -2.56 -6.98 15.62
C PHE A 211 -1.38 -6.52 16.51
N PHE A 212 -1.53 -5.46 17.30
CA PHE A 212 -0.44 -4.89 18.11
C PHE A 212 0.23 -5.92 19.03
N LEU A 213 -0.52 -6.69 19.82
CA LEU A 213 0.08 -7.66 20.75
C LEU A 213 0.74 -8.83 20.02
N THR A 214 0.20 -9.24 18.87
CA THR A 214 0.84 -10.23 17.98
C THR A 214 2.16 -9.70 17.41
N LEU A 215 2.19 -8.44 16.99
CA LEU A 215 3.43 -7.76 16.61
C LEU A 215 4.41 -7.71 17.79
N VAL A 216 3.97 -7.30 18.98
CA VAL A 216 4.80 -7.26 20.19
C VAL A 216 5.38 -8.63 20.53
N ALA A 217 4.72 -9.73 20.17
CA ALA A 217 5.25 -11.08 20.35
C ALA A 217 6.40 -11.41 19.37
N SER A 218 6.52 -10.72 18.22
CA SER A 218 7.50 -11.09 17.18
C SER A 218 8.92 -10.56 17.41
N LEU A 219 9.85 -11.04 16.59
CA LEU A 219 11.20 -10.48 16.47
C LEU A 219 11.19 -9.15 15.70
N ASP A 220 10.28 -8.98 14.73
CA ASP A 220 10.16 -7.75 13.93
C ASP A 220 9.91 -6.53 14.83
N PHE A 221 9.08 -6.67 15.87
CA PHE A 221 8.88 -5.62 16.87
C PHE A 221 10.17 -5.23 17.58
N LEU A 222 10.99 -6.21 17.99
CA LEU A 222 12.27 -5.95 18.64
C LEU A 222 13.28 -5.26 17.73
N GLN A 223 13.18 -5.51 16.42
CA GLN A 223 14.00 -4.92 15.38
C GLN A 223 13.46 -3.57 14.86
N LEU A 224 12.33 -3.07 15.39
CA LEU A 224 11.82 -1.75 15.03
C LEU A 224 12.80 -0.64 15.45
N PRO A 225 13.03 0.37 14.59
CA PRO A 225 13.73 1.58 14.99
C PRO A 225 12.94 2.36 16.04
N ARG A 226 13.63 3.22 16.80
CA ARG A 226 13.05 4.01 17.90
C ARG A 226 11.87 4.89 17.45
N GLU A 227 12.02 5.58 16.32
CA GLU A 227 11.04 6.54 15.81
C GLU A 227 9.65 5.90 15.50
N PRO A 228 9.55 4.87 14.63
CA PRO A 228 8.27 4.20 14.37
C PRO A 228 7.71 3.50 15.61
N LEU A 229 8.56 2.97 16.51
CA LEU A 229 8.09 2.44 17.79
C LEU A 229 7.44 3.53 18.65
N GLY A 230 8.08 4.70 18.77
CA GLY A 230 7.52 5.83 19.52
C GLY A 230 6.18 6.27 18.97
N MET A 231 6.06 6.38 17.64
CA MET A 231 4.78 6.69 16.99
C MET A 231 3.70 5.63 17.29
N LEU A 232 4.08 4.34 17.27
CA LEU A 232 3.19 3.23 17.58
C LEU A 232 2.67 3.30 19.02
N LEU A 233 3.58 3.46 20.01
CA LEU A 233 3.21 3.54 21.42
C LEU A 233 2.44 4.82 21.76
N LYS A 234 2.65 5.90 21.01
CA LYS A 234 1.88 7.15 21.15
C LYS A 234 0.44 7.02 20.62
N SER A 235 0.22 6.16 19.62
CA SER A 235 -1.07 6.01 18.93
C SER A 235 -2.22 5.60 19.85
N ASN A 236 -3.37 6.25 19.71
CA ASN A 236 -4.61 5.85 20.42
C ASN A 236 -5.21 4.56 19.87
N ASN A 237 -4.81 4.17 18.66
CA ASN A 237 -5.47 3.12 17.89
C ASN A 237 -4.90 1.73 18.16
N ILE A 238 -3.80 1.60 18.91
CA ILE A 238 -3.32 0.28 19.33
C ILE A 238 -4.33 -0.37 20.28
N CYS A 239 -4.57 -1.65 20.07
CA CYS A 239 -5.47 -2.43 20.90
C CYS A 239 -4.68 -3.21 21.96
N VAL A 240 -5.03 -3.01 23.22
CA VAL A 240 -4.40 -3.65 24.39
C VAL A 240 -5.46 -4.05 25.42
N ASN A 241 -5.17 -5.05 26.25
CA ASN A 241 -5.99 -5.39 27.41
C ASN A 241 -5.81 -4.38 28.55
N SER A 242 -4.61 -3.79 28.69
CA SER A 242 -4.34 -2.77 29.71
C SER A 242 -3.18 -1.87 29.31
N GLU A 243 -3.12 -0.64 29.84
CA GLU A 243 -1.97 0.25 29.59
C GLU A 243 -0.66 -0.34 30.14
N LEU A 244 -0.74 -1.29 31.08
CA LEU A 244 0.44 -2.00 31.55
C LEU A 244 1.10 -2.83 30.43
N GLU A 245 0.35 -3.39 29.49
CA GLU A 245 0.93 -4.11 28.35
C GLU A 245 1.77 -3.18 27.46
N VAL A 246 1.39 -1.90 27.35
CA VAL A 246 2.17 -0.89 26.61
C VAL A 246 3.51 -0.65 27.32
N LEU A 247 3.50 -0.54 28.65
CA LEU A 247 4.72 -0.48 29.44
C LEU A 247 5.58 -1.73 29.24
N MET A 248 5.00 -2.92 29.32
CA MET A 248 5.74 -4.18 29.17
C MET A 248 6.28 -4.38 27.74
N ALA A 249 5.57 -3.90 26.71
CA ALA A 249 6.05 -3.88 25.34
C ALA A 249 7.28 -2.97 25.20
N ALA A 250 7.26 -1.77 25.82
CA ALA A 250 8.43 -0.89 25.87
C ALA A 250 9.60 -1.53 26.63
N VAL A 251 9.33 -2.18 27.76
CA VAL A 251 10.32 -2.94 28.54
C VAL A 251 10.95 -4.04 27.71
N ARG A 252 10.14 -4.82 26.99
CA ARG A 252 10.61 -5.89 26.09
C ARG A 252 11.54 -5.34 25.00
N TRP A 253 11.16 -4.24 24.34
CA TRP A 253 11.99 -3.63 23.30
C TRP A 253 13.30 -3.06 23.85
N LEU A 254 13.26 -2.38 25.00
CA LEU A 254 14.45 -1.80 25.64
C LEU A 254 15.46 -2.90 26.05
N ASN A 255 14.97 -4.03 26.56
CA ASN A 255 15.83 -5.12 27.03
C ASN A 255 16.49 -5.91 25.90
N PHE A 256 15.92 -5.95 24.69
CA PHE A 256 16.48 -6.71 23.57
C PHE A 256 17.89 -6.27 23.14
N GLN A 257 18.19 -4.97 23.22
CA GLN A 257 19.54 -4.42 22.98
C GLN A 257 19.93 -3.55 24.17
N TRP A 258 19.89 -4.15 25.36
CA TRP A 258 20.44 -3.54 26.55
C TRP A 258 21.97 -3.73 26.59
N PRO A 259 22.78 -2.71 26.92
CA PRO A 259 22.42 -1.36 27.39
C PRO A 259 22.32 -0.30 26.28
N GLN A 260 22.49 -0.65 25.00
CA GLN A 260 22.54 0.31 23.89
C GLN A 260 21.28 1.18 23.80
N ARG A 261 20.12 0.64 24.17
CA ARG A 261 18.83 1.34 24.16
C ARG A 261 18.51 2.13 25.44
N ARG A 262 19.41 2.16 26.44
CA ARG A 262 19.19 2.88 27.71
C ARG A 262 18.85 4.36 27.52
N GLY A 263 19.47 5.02 26.54
CA GLY A 263 19.20 6.43 26.23
C GLY A 263 17.77 6.71 25.73
N SER A 264 17.02 5.68 25.32
CA SER A 264 15.64 5.82 24.83
C SER A 264 14.58 5.64 25.92
N ILE A 265 14.95 5.34 27.18
CA ILE A 265 14.00 5.05 28.26
C ILE A 265 13.02 6.22 28.47
N GLY A 266 13.54 7.42 28.72
CA GLY A 266 12.69 8.57 29.07
C GLY A 266 11.68 8.92 27.98
N GLU A 267 12.06 8.79 26.70
CA GLU A 267 11.17 9.05 25.58
C GLU A 267 10.11 7.97 25.40
N LEU A 268 10.51 6.68 25.38
CA LEU A 268 9.55 5.59 25.18
C LEU A 268 8.53 5.51 26.31
N VAL A 269 8.99 5.73 27.55
CA VAL A 269 8.13 5.71 28.72
C VAL A 269 7.20 6.93 28.76
N ALA A 270 7.56 8.05 28.14
CA ALA A 270 6.65 9.20 28.00
C ALA A 270 5.41 8.90 27.14
N TYR A 271 5.43 7.85 26.32
CA TYR A 271 4.28 7.41 25.53
C TYR A 271 3.33 6.47 26.31
N VAL A 272 3.73 6.01 27.50
CA VAL A 272 2.91 5.18 28.39
C VAL A 272 2.02 6.07 29.26
N ARG A 273 0.72 5.77 29.31
CA ARG A 273 -0.27 6.57 30.04
C ARG A 273 -0.43 6.05 31.47
N PHE A 274 0.57 6.30 32.32
CA PHE A 274 0.56 5.82 33.72
C PHE A 274 -0.73 6.15 34.50
N ALA A 275 -1.37 7.28 34.18
CA ALA A 275 -2.67 7.68 34.72
C ALA A 275 -3.84 6.72 34.40
N LEU A 276 -3.65 5.78 33.47
CA LEU A 276 -4.59 4.72 33.11
C LEU A 276 -4.21 3.35 33.70
N ILE A 277 -3.08 3.25 34.40
CA ILE A 277 -2.66 2.03 35.11
C ILE A 277 -3.19 2.10 36.55
N PRO A 278 -3.80 1.03 37.09
CA PRO A 278 -4.27 1.02 38.47
C PRO A 278 -3.15 1.37 39.48
N PRO A 279 -3.40 2.28 40.45
CA PRO A 279 -2.34 2.76 41.36
C PRO A 279 -1.69 1.66 42.20
N TRP A 280 -2.42 0.62 42.59
CA TRP A 280 -1.86 -0.53 43.32
C TRP A 280 -0.79 -1.27 42.50
N LEU A 281 -0.97 -1.35 41.18
CA LEU A 281 -0.06 -2.01 40.25
C LEU A 281 1.18 -1.15 40.01
N LEU A 282 1.00 0.19 39.94
CA LEU A 282 2.08 1.16 39.89
C LEU A 282 3.00 1.12 41.11
N VAL A 283 2.43 1.04 42.32
CA VAL A 283 3.21 0.87 43.55
C VAL A 283 3.96 -0.46 43.52
N LYS A 284 3.34 -1.51 42.98
CA LYS A 284 3.94 -2.84 42.94
C LYS A 284 5.15 -2.93 42.01
N ILE A 285 5.07 -2.37 40.80
CA ILE A 285 6.20 -2.38 39.85
C ILE A 285 7.43 -1.60 40.37
N GLN A 286 7.24 -0.70 41.33
CA GLN A 286 8.33 0.00 42.02
C GLN A 286 9.00 -0.85 43.12
N LYS A 287 8.36 -1.89 43.64
CA LYS A 287 8.93 -2.72 44.70
C LYS A 287 10.06 -3.61 44.16
N THR A 288 11.26 -3.37 44.64
CA THR A 288 12.50 -4.04 44.20
C THR A 288 12.45 -5.55 44.40
N ASP A 289 11.69 -6.06 45.36
CA ASP A 289 11.69 -7.50 45.69
C ASP A 289 10.77 -8.34 44.81
N VAL A 290 9.84 -7.70 44.10
CA VAL A 290 8.76 -8.39 43.34
C VAL A 290 8.95 -8.25 41.83
N SER A 291 9.59 -7.17 41.37
CA SER A 291 9.77 -6.92 39.94
C SER A 291 10.84 -7.82 39.30
N SER A 292 10.72 -8.11 38.00
CA SER A 292 11.77 -8.81 37.25
C SER A 292 12.97 -7.88 36.98
N ILE A 293 14.14 -8.43 36.65
CA ILE A 293 15.35 -7.61 36.43
C ILE A 293 15.17 -6.64 35.24
N GLU A 294 14.44 -7.07 34.22
CA GLU A 294 14.09 -6.31 33.02
C GLU A 294 13.30 -5.05 33.39
N LEU A 295 12.31 -5.21 34.28
CA LEU A 295 11.49 -4.12 34.75
C LEU A 295 12.25 -3.22 35.72
N LYS A 296 13.02 -3.79 36.65
CA LYS A 296 13.84 -3.03 37.63
C LYS A 296 14.80 -2.06 36.96
N ARG A 297 15.46 -2.48 35.88
CA ARG A 297 16.41 -1.62 35.13
C ARG A 297 15.76 -0.34 34.61
N ILE A 298 14.48 -0.42 34.24
CA ILE A 298 13.73 0.68 33.65
C ILE A 298 13.03 1.50 34.74
N THR A 299 12.42 0.86 35.73
CA THR A 299 11.80 1.57 36.87
C THR A 299 12.81 2.21 37.81
N ALA A 300 14.10 1.84 37.73
CA ALA A 300 15.17 2.54 38.41
C ALA A 300 15.52 3.91 37.79
N ASP A 301 15.09 4.21 36.56
CA ASP A 301 15.32 5.51 35.95
C ASP A 301 14.47 6.60 36.63
N SER A 302 15.07 7.76 36.91
CA SER A 302 14.39 8.86 37.63
C SER A 302 13.17 9.39 36.86
N THR A 303 13.25 9.46 35.54
CA THR A 303 12.15 9.89 34.67
C THR A 303 10.97 8.94 34.80
N VAL A 304 11.25 7.63 34.82
CA VAL A 304 10.22 6.59 34.94
C VAL A 304 9.57 6.62 36.31
N ARG A 305 10.37 6.78 37.38
CA ARG A 305 9.83 6.93 38.74
C ARG A 305 8.90 8.13 38.84
N GLN A 306 9.31 9.28 38.31
CA GLN A 306 8.48 10.48 38.31
C GLN A 306 7.14 10.24 37.58
N ARG A 307 7.17 9.62 36.39
CA ARG A 307 5.95 9.29 35.65
C ARG A 307 5.02 8.34 36.41
N ILE A 308 5.58 7.38 37.14
CA ILE A 308 4.80 6.49 38.01
C ILE A 308 4.14 7.30 39.14
N HIS A 309 4.90 8.18 39.82
CA HIS A 309 4.35 9.05 40.86
C HIS A 309 3.25 9.98 40.34
N ASP A 310 3.43 10.58 39.16
CA ASP A 310 2.42 11.41 38.50
C ASP A 310 1.15 10.61 38.18
N GLY A 311 1.30 9.36 37.71
CA GLY A 311 0.18 8.45 37.46
C GLY A 311 -0.58 8.08 38.73
N ILE A 312 0.13 7.79 39.83
CA ILE A 312 -0.48 7.53 41.14
C ILE A 312 -1.21 8.78 41.65
N ALA A 313 -0.58 9.95 41.56
CA ALA A 313 -1.20 11.21 41.98
C ALA A 313 -2.48 11.48 41.19
N TYR A 314 -2.45 11.35 39.86
CA TYR A 314 -3.62 11.54 39.02
C TYR A 314 -4.76 10.58 39.38
N THR A 315 -4.46 9.28 39.48
CA THR A 315 -5.47 8.25 39.77
C THR A 315 -6.04 8.39 41.18
N THR A 316 -5.22 8.71 42.18
CA THR A 316 -5.66 8.95 43.56
C THR A 316 -6.54 10.20 43.64
N THR A 317 -6.17 11.29 42.96
CA THR A 317 -6.99 12.49 42.84
C THR A 317 -8.32 12.17 42.16
N ARG A 318 -8.31 11.40 41.08
CA ARG A 318 -9.55 10.96 40.40
C ARG A 318 -10.46 10.15 41.34
N LEU A 319 -9.89 9.26 42.16
CA LEU A 319 -10.63 8.49 43.14
C LEU A 319 -11.18 9.36 44.28
N PHE A 320 -10.41 10.36 44.74
CA PHE A 320 -10.83 11.30 45.78
C PHE A 320 -12.09 12.08 45.41
N TYR A 321 -12.17 12.59 44.17
CA TYR A 321 -13.34 13.32 43.69
C TYR A 321 -14.53 12.39 43.34
N GLY A 322 -14.29 11.08 43.18
CA GLY A 322 -15.34 10.09 42.94
C GLY A 322 -16.28 10.45 41.78
N ASN A 323 -17.56 10.65 42.10
CA ASN A 323 -18.60 10.99 41.13
C ASN A 323 -18.68 12.48 40.79
N ASP A 324 -18.00 13.36 41.53
CA ASP A 324 -17.99 14.80 41.29
C ASP A 324 -17.06 15.15 40.11
N ARG A 325 -17.63 15.05 38.91
CA ARG A 325 -16.92 15.33 37.66
C ARG A 325 -16.57 16.81 37.51
N GLU A 326 -17.36 17.72 38.09
CA GLU A 326 -17.17 19.16 37.96
C GLU A 326 -16.01 19.65 38.82
N ALA A 327 -15.98 19.23 40.10
CA ALA A 327 -14.86 19.56 40.99
C ALA A 327 -13.55 18.96 40.47
N PHE A 328 -13.59 17.74 39.92
CA PHE A 328 -12.43 17.13 39.27
C PHE A 328 -11.97 17.92 38.03
N ALA A 329 -12.90 18.34 37.16
CA ALA A 329 -12.56 19.15 35.99
C ALA A 329 -11.97 20.52 36.38
N LEU A 330 -12.49 21.15 37.44
CA LEU A 330 -11.93 22.39 37.98
C LEU A 330 -10.53 22.18 38.55
N HIS A 331 -10.30 21.07 39.25
CA HIS A 331 -8.97 20.69 39.73
C HIS A 331 -7.97 20.57 38.58
N LEU A 332 -8.33 19.82 37.52
CA LEU A 332 -7.50 19.65 36.34
C LEU A 332 -7.16 20.98 35.65
N LYS A 333 -8.11 21.92 35.58
CA LYS A 333 -7.87 23.27 35.05
C LYS A 333 -6.88 24.05 35.92
N LYS A 334 -7.02 23.97 37.25
CA LYS A 334 -6.11 24.65 38.19
C LYS A 334 -4.69 24.10 38.12
N THR A 335 -4.53 22.80 37.90
CA THR A 335 -3.22 22.13 37.82
C THR A 335 -2.67 22.03 36.39
N ASN A 336 -3.32 22.63 35.39
CA ASN A 336 -2.98 22.51 33.96
C ASN A 336 -2.76 21.05 33.51
N THR A 337 -3.52 20.12 34.08
CA THR A 337 -3.38 18.68 33.79
C THR A 337 -4.46 18.25 32.80
N THR A 338 -4.04 17.61 31.70
CA THR A 338 -4.99 17.07 30.72
C THR A 338 -5.38 15.64 31.07
N PRO A 339 -6.66 15.27 30.95
CA PRO A 339 -7.07 13.88 31.16
C PRO A 339 -6.46 12.98 30.07
N PRO A 340 -5.92 11.81 30.42
CA PRO A 340 -5.33 10.90 29.45
C PRO A 340 -6.41 10.35 28.52
N VAL A 341 -6.12 10.34 27.22
CA VAL A 341 -6.99 9.72 26.21
C VAL A 341 -6.91 8.20 26.37
N GLN A 342 -8.07 7.54 26.35
CA GLN A 342 -8.16 6.07 26.41
C GLN A 342 -7.64 5.44 25.10
N ARG A 343 -7.15 4.20 25.17
CA ARG A 343 -6.85 3.38 23.98
C ARG A 343 -8.06 2.55 23.58
N VAL A 344 -7.93 1.84 22.47
CA VAL A 344 -8.89 0.79 22.13
C VAL A 344 -8.63 -0.40 23.06
N TRP A 345 -9.56 -0.65 23.98
CA TRP A 345 -9.46 -1.78 24.89
C TRP A 345 -9.98 -3.05 24.23
N ILE A 346 -9.19 -4.11 24.31
CA ILE A 346 -9.59 -5.45 23.87
C ILE A 346 -9.66 -6.42 25.04
N TYR A 347 -10.42 -7.49 24.84
CA TYR A 347 -10.53 -8.61 25.75
C TYR A 347 -10.16 -9.90 25.02
N ASP A 348 -9.11 -10.57 25.48
CA ASP A 348 -8.83 -11.97 25.15
C ASP A 348 -9.21 -12.88 26.33
N GLN A 349 -10.11 -13.83 26.07
CA GLN A 349 -10.54 -14.86 27.03
C GLN A 349 -9.38 -15.73 27.55
N ARG A 350 -8.31 -15.87 26.78
CA ARG A 350 -7.13 -16.67 27.13
C ARG A 350 -6.04 -15.86 27.83
N CYS A 351 -6.22 -14.55 27.97
CA CYS A 351 -5.30 -13.69 28.70
C CYS A 351 -5.48 -13.88 30.22
N SER A 352 -4.49 -14.54 30.85
CA SER A 352 -4.58 -14.98 32.25
C SER A 352 -4.64 -13.84 33.27
N TYR A 353 -4.10 -12.67 32.95
CA TYR A 353 -4.12 -11.49 33.81
C TYR A 353 -5.28 -10.55 33.52
N HIS A 354 -6.20 -10.91 32.63
CA HIS A 354 -7.40 -10.13 32.32
C HIS A 354 -8.57 -10.49 33.25
N HIS A 355 -8.33 -10.44 34.55
CA HIS A 355 -9.31 -10.73 35.58
C HIS A 355 -9.36 -9.60 36.62
N ARG A 356 -10.53 -9.32 37.19
CA ARG A 356 -10.65 -8.40 38.33
C ARG A 356 -9.92 -8.98 39.54
N MET A 357 -9.41 -8.12 40.42
CA MET A 357 -8.70 -8.53 41.66
C MET A 357 -9.48 -9.52 42.54
N HIS A 358 -10.81 -9.49 42.51
CA HIS A 358 -11.68 -10.38 43.28
C HIS A 358 -12.11 -11.65 42.51
N CYS A 359 -11.60 -11.88 41.31
CA CYS A 359 -11.89 -13.07 40.53
C CYS A 359 -11.03 -14.24 41.03
N ARG A 360 -11.64 -15.43 41.18
CA ARG A 360 -10.91 -16.65 41.59
C ARG A 360 -9.83 -17.08 40.59
N ALA A 361 -9.97 -16.69 39.32
CA ALA A 361 -9.00 -16.94 38.26
C ALA A 361 -7.96 -15.82 38.10
N HIS A 362 -7.92 -14.83 39.00
CA HIS A 362 -6.99 -13.71 38.92
C HIS A 362 -5.54 -14.18 38.99
N VAL A 363 -4.83 -14.05 37.87
CA VAL A 363 -3.38 -14.16 37.82
C VAL A 363 -2.77 -12.79 37.96
N GLU A 364 -1.75 -12.69 38.79
CA GLU A 364 -0.99 -11.47 38.97
C GLU A 364 -0.27 -11.06 37.69
N PHE A 365 -0.45 -9.80 37.27
CA PHE A 365 0.27 -9.24 36.13
C PHE A 365 1.75 -8.97 36.49
N THR A 366 2.64 -9.86 36.07
CA THR A 366 4.11 -9.67 36.11
C THR A 366 4.71 -9.63 34.71
N PHE A 367 5.98 -9.22 34.57
CA PHE A 367 6.68 -9.25 33.28
C PHE A 367 6.78 -10.69 32.73
N GLN A 368 7.00 -11.67 33.60
CA GLN A 368 7.07 -13.09 33.23
C GLN A 368 5.74 -13.59 32.65
N VAL A 369 4.63 -13.29 33.34
CA VAL A 369 3.27 -13.63 32.88
C VAL A 369 2.93 -12.94 31.55
N PHE A 370 3.41 -11.71 31.34
CA PHE A 370 3.27 -11.04 30.05
C PHE A 370 4.03 -11.78 28.94
N VAL A 371 5.28 -12.19 29.18
CA VAL A 371 6.07 -12.97 28.22
C VAL A 371 5.42 -14.32 27.91
N GLU A 372 4.86 -15.00 28.92
CA GLU A 372 4.10 -16.24 28.73
C GLU A 372 2.89 -16.05 27.82
N TYR A 373 2.16 -14.94 27.98
CA TYR A 373 1.06 -14.59 27.08
C TYR A 373 1.55 -14.30 25.65
N LEU A 374 2.68 -13.61 25.48
CA LEU A 374 3.26 -13.42 24.14
C LEU A 374 3.68 -14.75 23.51
N ASN A 375 4.27 -15.67 24.28
CA ASN A 375 4.61 -17.01 23.81
C ASN A 375 3.34 -17.79 23.40
N PHE A 376 2.26 -17.68 24.19
CA PHE A 376 0.97 -18.22 23.82
C PHE A 376 0.50 -17.67 22.47
N LEU A 377 0.52 -16.35 22.26
CA LEU A 377 0.14 -15.72 20.99
C LEU A 377 0.95 -16.24 19.79
N GLN A 378 2.25 -16.51 19.97
CA GLN A 378 3.11 -17.09 18.92
C GLN A 378 2.69 -18.50 18.49
N THR A 379 2.05 -19.26 19.37
CA THR A 379 1.60 -20.63 19.09
C THR A 379 0.21 -20.72 18.47
N GLN A 380 -0.53 -19.60 18.41
CA GLN A 380 -1.88 -19.57 17.86
C GLN A 380 -1.89 -19.51 16.32
N ASN A 381 -3.08 -19.66 15.74
CA ASN A 381 -3.25 -19.48 14.30
C ASN A 381 -3.00 -18.01 13.89
N LYS A 382 -2.66 -17.81 12.61
CA LYS A 382 -2.30 -16.48 12.06
C LYS A 382 -3.37 -15.40 12.25
N ASP A 383 -4.63 -15.82 12.36
CA ASP A 383 -5.81 -14.94 12.44
C ASP A 383 -6.34 -14.79 13.88
N TYR A 384 -5.66 -15.34 14.90
CA TYR A 384 -6.12 -15.37 16.30
C TYR A 384 -6.49 -13.99 16.85
N TRP A 385 -5.71 -12.97 16.48
CA TRP A 385 -5.91 -11.58 16.88
C TRP A 385 -7.27 -11.00 16.46
N GLN A 386 -7.92 -11.58 15.44
CA GLN A 386 -9.27 -11.17 15.02
C GLN A 386 -10.34 -11.56 16.04
N CYS A 387 -10.07 -12.58 16.87
CA CYS A 387 -10.98 -13.06 17.91
C CYS A 387 -11.05 -12.14 19.14
N PHE A 388 -10.16 -11.15 19.26
CA PHE A 388 -10.17 -10.21 20.37
C PHE A 388 -11.47 -9.40 20.38
N GLU A 389 -12.20 -9.48 21.48
CA GLU A 389 -13.46 -8.75 21.69
C GLU A 389 -13.16 -7.29 22.04
N SER A 390 -14.01 -6.35 21.64
CA SER A 390 -13.91 -4.98 22.14
C SER A 390 -14.35 -4.95 23.60
N ALA A 391 -13.49 -4.46 24.49
CA ALA A 391 -13.81 -4.30 25.90
C ALA A 391 -14.35 -2.89 26.15
N GLU A 392 -15.59 -2.77 26.62
CA GLU A 392 -16.03 -1.53 27.26
C GLU A 392 -15.37 -1.41 28.63
N THR A 393 -14.98 -0.20 29.01
CA THR A 393 -14.30 0.06 30.29
C THR A 393 -15.13 -0.47 31.45
N GLY A 394 -14.70 -1.59 32.04
CA GLY A 394 -15.22 -2.06 33.33
C GLY A 394 -15.75 -3.49 33.38
N THR A 395 -16.03 -4.21 32.28
CA THR A 395 -16.64 -5.56 32.38
C THR A 395 -15.60 -6.69 32.41
N CYS A 396 -15.52 -7.41 33.54
CA CYS A 396 -14.91 -8.76 33.58
C CYS A 396 -15.85 -9.69 32.79
N HIS A 397 -15.50 -10.05 31.55
CA HIS A 397 -16.31 -10.96 30.73
C HIS A 397 -16.42 -12.38 31.30
N CYS A 398 -15.63 -12.67 32.33
CA CYS A 398 -15.77 -13.74 33.32
C CYS A 398 -17.23 -13.96 33.77
N LYS A 399 -18.03 -12.89 33.92
CA LYS A 399 -19.43 -12.96 34.35
C LYS A 399 -20.44 -13.29 33.24
N LYS A 400 -20.11 -13.14 31.93
CA LYS A 400 -21.08 -13.49 30.87
C LYS A 400 -21.38 -15.00 30.76
N ARG A 401 -20.58 -15.85 31.41
CA ARG A 401 -20.90 -17.28 31.62
C ARG A 401 -21.47 -17.60 33.01
N ALA A 402 -21.61 -16.62 33.90
CA ALA A 402 -22.12 -16.80 35.26
C ALA A 402 -23.44 -16.06 35.53
N ILE A 403 -23.97 -15.30 34.56
CA ILE A 403 -25.31 -14.71 34.63
C ILE A 403 -26.31 -15.74 34.09
N GLU A 404 -26.43 -16.85 34.81
CA GLU A 404 -27.76 -17.35 35.20
C GLU A 404 -28.08 -16.98 36.65
N ASP A 405 -27.15 -16.41 37.44
CA ASP A 405 -27.45 -16.06 38.83
C ASP A 405 -26.81 -14.74 39.28
N VAL A 406 -27.70 -13.80 39.63
CA VAL A 406 -27.56 -12.75 40.66
C VAL A 406 -26.68 -11.52 40.34
N GLU A 407 -27.38 -10.45 39.95
CA GLU A 407 -27.42 -9.12 40.58
C GLU A 407 -26.12 -8.40 41.08
N ILE A 408 -26.05 -7.11 40.70
CA ILE A 408 -25.57 -5.94 41.46
C ILE A 408 -24.09 -5.46 41.33
N PHE A 409 -24.00 -4.13 41.07
CA PHE A 409 -22.93 -3.10 41.03
C PHE A 409 -21.82 -3.13 39.94
#